data_AF-A0A949DBE8-F1
#
_entry.id   AF-A0A949DBE8-F1
#
_cell.length_a   1.000
_cell.length_b   1.000
_cell.length_c   1.000
_cell.angle_alpha   90.00
_cell.angle_beta   90.00
_cell.angle_gamma   90.00
#
_symmetry.space_group_name_H-M   'P 1'
#
loop_
_entity.id
_entity.type
_entity.pdbx_description
1 polymer ?
#
loop_
_entity_poly.entity_id
_entity_poly.type
_entity_poly.pdbx_seq_one_letter_code
_entity_poly.pdbx_strand_id
1 'polypeptide(L)'
;MNLQDTALVAAGVIGAGTAILHGVLMQKFMVAPVDRRLKRDGAVSRQIRMLVASVLQYSTFSWLIGGLTLIVAALWLEPQARLALSLLVGAGYAYGVVANCWATRARHPGWMLLALSAGLTVAGNLGLPT
;
A
#
# COMPACT_ATOMS: atom_id res chain seq x y z
N MET A 1 -8.12 -9.18 22.19
CA MET A 1 -8.09 -9.24 20.72
C MET A 1 -8.81 -10.50 20.28
N ASN A 2 -9.80 -10.37 19.42
CA ASN A 2 -10.51 -11.48 18.80
C ASN A 2 -9.89 -11.82 17.43
N LEU A 3 -10.48 -12.78 16.69
CA LEU A 3 -9.99 -13.19 15.38
C LEU A 3 -10.03 -12.05 14.33
N GLN A 4 -11.03 -11.16 14.42
CA GLN A 4 -11.16 -10.00 13.54
C GLN A 4 -10.02 -9.00 13.76
N ASP A 5 -9.73 -8.66 15.02
CA ASP A 5 -8.65 -7.74 15.38
C ASP A 5 -7.30 -8.31 14.93
N THR A 6 -7.08 -9.61 15.16
CA THR A 6 -5.87 -10.32 14.70
C THR A 6 -5.75 -10.28 13.18
N ALA A 7 -6.84 -10.49 12.44
CA ALA A 7 -6.84 -10.41 10.98
C ALA A 7 -6.49 -8.99 10.48
N LEU A 8 -7.03 -7.94 11.09
CA LEU A 8 -6.72 -6.56 10.73
C LEU A 8 -5.28 -6.17 11.08
N VAL A 9 -4.76 -6.60 12.24
CA VAL A 9 -3.35 -6.39 12.59
C VAL A 9 -2.43 -7.11 11.62
N ALA A 10 -2.73 -8.38 11.30
CA ALA A 10 -1.96 -9.15 10.31
C ALA A 10 -2.00 -8.51 8.92
N ALA A 11 -3.19 -8.06 8.48
CA ALA A 11 -3.36 -7.32 7.24
C ALA A 11 -2.47 -6.07 7.22
N GLY A 12 -2.48 -5.29 8.31
CA GLY A 12 -1.69 -4.07 8.44
C GLY A 12 -0.19 -4.31 8.43
N VAL A 13 0.30 -5.34 9.14
CA VAL A 13 1.72 -5.73 9.14
C VAL A 13 2.17 -6.17 7.74
N ILE A 14 1.40 -7.01 7.07
CA ILE A 14 1.71 -7.46 5.70
C ILE A 14 1.68 -6.28 4.72
N GLY A 15 0.67 -5.41 4.84
CA GLY A 15 0.53 -4.24 3.97
C GLY A 15 1.67 -3.24 4.16
N ALA A 16 2.02 -2.90 5.39
CA ALA A 16 3.15 -2.02 5.71
C ALA A 16 4.51 -2.63 5.28
N GLY A 17 4.72 -3.93 5.53
CA GLY A 17 5.91 -4.63 5.08
C GLY A 17 6.04 -4.65 3.56
N THR A 18 4.94 -4.93 2.86
CA THR A 18 4.86 -4.88 1.39
C THR A 18 5.17 -3.48 0.87
N ALA A 19 4.68 -2.43 1.55
CA ALA A 19 4.96 -1.05 1.21
C ALA A 19 6.46 -0.74 1.30
N ILE A 20 7.14 -1.14 2.38
CA ILE A 20 8.59 -0.92 2.55
C ILE A 20 9.38 -1.61 1.43
N LEU A 21 9.09 -2.89 1.16
CA LEU A 21 9.74 -3.64 0.08
C LEU A 21 9.50 -2.98 -1.29
N HIS A 22 8.26 -2.62 -1.58
CA HIS A 22 7.88 -1.90 -2.79
C HIS A 22 8.61 -0.57 -2.92
N GLY A 23 8.71 0.22 -1.84
CA GLY A 23 9.42 1.50 -1.82
C GLY A 23 10.90 1.38 -2.16
N VAL A 24 11.57 0.36 -1.63
CA VAL A 24 12.97 0.04 -1.96
C VAL A 24 13.10 -0.35 -3.44
N LEU A 25 12.22 -1.20 -3.95
CA LEU A 25 12.22 -1.60 -5.36
C LEU A 25 11.92 -0.41 -6.29
N MET A 26 10.92 0.41 -5.96
CA MET A 26 10.57 1.63 -6.68
C MET A 26 11.73 2.62 -6.69
N GLN A 27 12.42 2.79 -5.56
CA GLN A 27 13.58 3.67 -5.50
C GLN A 27 14.69 3.18 -6.44
N LYS A 28 15.00 1.89 -6.38
CA LYS A 28 16.10 1.26 -7.12
C LYS A 28 15.84 1.17 -8.62
N PHE A 29 14.63 0.78 -9.01
CA PHE A 29 14.30 0.43 -10.40
C PHE A 29 13.51 1.49 -11.15
N MET A 30 12.90 2.45 -10.46
CA MET A 30 12.11 3.51 -11.10
C MET A 30 12.67 4.90 -10.79
N VAL A 31 12.64 5.33 -9.54
CA VAL A 31 12.99 6.71 -9.16
C VAL A 31 14.42 7.07 -9.54
N ALA A 32 15.42 6.27 -9.12
CA ALA A 32 16.82 6.58 -9.40
C ALA A 32 17.17 6.51 -10.90
N PRO A 33 16.70 5.53 -11.69
CA PRO A 33 16.87 5.54 -13.14
C PRO A 33 16.18 6.72 -13.85
N VAL A 34 14.95 7.06 -13.47
CA VAL A 34 14.20 8.18 -14.07
C VAL A 34 14.90 9.51 -13.76
N ASP A 35 15.25 9.78 -12.50
CA ASP A 35 15.94 11.03 -12.13
C ASP A 35 17.30 11.16 -12.83
N ARG A 36 18.06 10.06 -12.98
CA ARG A 36 19.31 10.06 -13.75
C ARG A 36 19.12 10.43 -15.22
N ARG A 37 18.06 9.91 -15.86
CA ARG A 37 17.72 10.25 -17.25
C ARG A 37 17.32 11.73 -17.38
N LEU A 38 16.40 12.19 -16.53
CA LEU A 38 15.93 13.58 -16.54
C LEU A 38 17.06 14.58 -16.25
N LYS A 39 18.02 14.23 -15.39
CA LYS A 39 19.24 15.02 -15.17
C LYS A 39 20.10 15.12 -16.42
N ARG A 40 20.27 14.02 -17.15
CA ARG A 40 21.10 13.96 -18.37
C ARG A 40 20.54 14.83 -19.48
N ASP A 41 19.21 14.84 -19.62
CA ASP A 41 18.53 15.60 -20.68
C ASP A 41 18.58 17.13 -20.44
N GLY A 42 18.83 17.58 -19.21
CA GLY A 42 19.04 18.99 -18.85
C GLY A 42 17.82 19.91 -18.96
N ALA A 43 16.76 19.46 -19.65
CA ALA A 43 15.55 20.24 -19.93
C ALA A 43 14.55 20.29 -18.77
N VAL A 44 14.73 19.48 -17.72
CA VAL A 44 13.75 19.34 -16.64
C VAL A 44 14.25 19.97 -15.35
N SER A 45 13.45 20.89 -14.81
CA SER A 45 13.76 21.59 -13.56
C SER A 45 13.86 20.65 -12.36
N ARG A 46 14.56 21.10 -11.32
CA ARG A 46 14.70 20.36 -10.06
C ARG A 46 13.34 20.07 -9.42
N GLN A 47 12.41 21.02 -9.47
CA GLN A 47 11.08 20.91 -8.88
C GLN A 47 10.26 19.81 -9.53
N ILE A 48 10.27 19.73 -10.86
CA ILE A 48 9.56 18.67 -11.61
C ILE A 48 10.15 17.30 -11.28
N ARG A 49 11.48 17.18 -11.22
CA ARG A 49 12.15 15.93 -10.84
C ARG A 49 11.76 15.46 -9.43
N MET A 50 11.68 16.39 -8.47
CA MET A 50 11.22 16.07 -7.11
C MET A 50 9.76 15.63 -7.11
N LEU A 51 8.88 16.31 -7.85
CA LEU A 51 7.48 15.92 -7.98
C LEU A 51 7.33 14.52 -8.58
N VAL A 52 8.06 14.23 -9.67
CA VAL A 52 8.05 12.90 -10.31
C VAL A 52 8.51 11.82 -9.33
N ALA A 53 9.60 12.05 -8.60
CA ALA A 53 10.08 11.11 -7.59
C ALA A 53 9.03 10.85 -6.49
N SER A 54 8.39 11.91 -6.00
CA SER A 54 7.34 11.81 -4.98
C SER A 54 6.11 11.06 -5.49
N VAL A 55 5.66 11.35 -6.71
CA VAL A 55 4.51 10.66 -7.33
C VAL A 55 4.80 9.18 -7.54
N LEU A 56 6.01 8.82 -7.97
CA LEU A 56 6.41 7.42 -8.09
C LEU A 56 6.42 6.67 -6.74
N GLN A 57 6.72 7.36 -5.64
CA GLN A 57 6.68 6.80 -4.28
C GLN A 57 5.31 6.93 -3.60
N TYR A 58 4.32 7.54 -4.24
CA TYR A 58 3.02 7.77 -3.62
C TYR A 58 2.35 6.46 -3.19
N SER A 59 2.41 5.43 -4.03
CA SER A 59 1.88 4.09 -3.70
C SER A 59 2.52 3.49 -2.44
N THR A 60 3.85 3.59 -2.31
CA THR A 60 4.59 3.21 -1.10
C THR A 60 4.05 3.91 0.13
N PHE A 61 3.91 5.24 0.04
CA PHE A 61 3.40 6.04 1.15
C PHE A 61 1.97 5.64 1.52
N SER A 62 1.06 5.58 0.54
CA SER A 62 -0.34 5.21 0.76
C SER A 62 -0.49 3.83 1.38
N TRP A 63 0.30 2.84 0.94
CA TRP A 63 0.19 1.48 1.48
C TRP A 63 0.76 1.36 2.90
N LEU A 64 1.84 2.09 3.18
CA LEU A 64 2.43 2.14 4.52
C LEU A 64 1.45 2.76 5.51
N ILE A 65 0.90 3.94 5.17
CA ILE A 65 -0.12 4.59 5.99
C ILE A 65 -1.32 3.69 6.16
N GLY A 66 -1.82 3.07 5.08
CA GLY A 66 -2.93 2.12 5.17
C GLY A 66 -2.64 0.96 6.13
N GLY A 67 -1.43 0.41 6.11
CA GLY A 67 -1.05 -0.70 6.97
C GLY A 67 -1.04 -0.31 8.45
N LEU A 68 -0.48 0.87 8.75
CA LEU A 68 -0.52 1.46 10.09
C LEU A 68 -1.96 1.78 10.52
N THR A 69 -2.79 2.29 9.61
CA THR A 69 -4.21 2.56 9.85
C THR A 69 -4.96 1.29 10.23
N LEU A 70 -4.71 0.16 9.56
CA LEU A 70 -5.36 -1.12 9.92
C LEU A 70 -4.96 -1.60 11.31
N ILE A 71 -3.69 -1.46 11.68
CA ILE A 71 -3.22 -1.79 13.03
C ILE A 71 -3.90 -0.88 14.06
N VAL A 72 -3.95 0.43 13.80
CA VAL A 72 -4.60 1.39 14.69
C VAL A 72 -6.10 1.11 14.82
N ALA A 73 -6.76 0.83 13.70
CA ALA A 73 -8.18 0.53 13.63
C ALA A 73 -8.56 -0.71 14.44
N ALA A 74 -7.71 -1.74 14.42
CA ALA A 74 -7.93 -2.97 15.17
C ALA A 74 -7.78 -2.79 16.69
N LEU A 75 -6.88 -1.91 17.13
CA LEU A 75 -6.49 -1.80 18.53
C LEU A 75 -7.24 -0.71 19.30
N TRP A 76 -7.66 0.36 18.63
CA TRP A 76 -8.14 1.57 19.31
C TRP A 76 -9.47 2.14 18.78
N LEU A 77 -9.95 1.72 17.62
CA LEU A 77 -11.14 2.34 17.03
C LEU A 77 -12.42 1.57 17.30
N GLU A 78 -13.50 2.32 17.44
CA GLU A 78 -14.86 1.79 17.54
C GLU A 78 -15.29 1.10 16.23
N PRO A 79 -16.28 0.17 16.28
CA PRO A 79 -16.66 -0.68 15.15
C PRO A 79 -16.94 0.06 13.83
N GLN A 80 -17.67 1.18 13.88
CA GLN A 80 -18.04 1.94 12.69
C GLN A 80 -16.83 2.66 12.06
N ALA A 81 -16.01 3.33 12.87
CA ALA A 81 -14.78 3.99 12.42
C ALA A 81 -13.78 2.97 11.87
N ARG A 82 -13.65 1.83 12.55
CA ARG A 82 -12.83 0.69 12.13
C ARG A 82 -13.27 0.16 10.77
N LEU A 83 -14.57 -0.07 10.56
CA LEU A 83 -15.12 -0.56 9.29
C LEU A 83 -14.83 0.44 8.16
N ALA A 84 -15.15 1.73 8.37
CA ALA A 84 -14.95 2.76 7.36
C ALA A 84 -13.47 2.87 6.91
N LEU A 85 -12.53 2.92 7.86
CA LEU A 85 -11.11 2.99 7.54
C LEU A 85 -10.60 1.69 6.90
N SER A 86 -11.05 0.53 7.39
CA SER A 86 -10.64 -0.76 6.82
C SER A 86 -11.12 -0.92 5.39
N LEU A 87 -12.34 -0.48 5.07
CA LEU A 87 -12.85 -0.49 3.70
C LEU A 87 -12.07 0.46 2.79
N LEU A 88 -11.75 1.66 3.26
CA LEU A 88 -10.95 2.63 2.52
C LEU A 88 -9.55 2.06 2.20
N VAL A 89 -8.86 1.52 3.21
CA VAL A 89 -7.54 0.90 3.02
C VAL A 89 -7.64 -0.34 2.12
N GLY A 90 -8.63 -1.20 2.35
CA GLY A 90 -8.88 -2.40 1.58
C GLY A 90 -9.11 -2.09 0.10
N ALA A 91 -9.85 -1.03 -0.22
CA ALA A 91 -10.05 -0.56 -1.60
C ALA A 91 -8.73 -0.09 -2.23
N GLY A 92 -7.90 0.65 -1.48
CA GLY A 92 -6.57 1.06 -1.92
C GLY A 92 -5.63 -0.12 -2.20
N TYR A 93 -5.66 -1.15 -1.35
CA TYR A 93 -4.92 -2.39 -1.56
C TYR A 93 -5.44 -3.18 -2.76
N ALA A 94 -6.76 -3.32 -2.92
CA ALA A 94 -7.36 -3.98 -4.08
C ALA A 94 -6.97 -3.29 -5.39
N TYR A 95 -7.00 -1.95 -5.43
CA TYR A 95 -6.50 -1.18 -6.57
C TYR A 95 -5.01 -1.47 -6.83
N GLY A 96 -4.18 -1.47 -5.79
CA GLY A 96 -2.77 -1.83 -5.90
C GLY A 96 -2.55 -3.24 -6.43
N VAL A 97 -3.37 -4.22 -6.04
CA VAL A 97 -3.31 -5.59 -6.56
C VAL A 97 -3.56 -5.60 -8.07
N VAL A 98 -4.65 -4.98 -8.51
CA VAL A 98 -5.02 -4.93 -9.94
C VAL A 98 -3.94 -4.23 -10.76
N ALA A 99 -3.50 -3.04 -10.32
CA ALA A 99 -2.51 -2.24 -11.02
C ALA A 99 -1.17 -2.97 -11.15
N ASN A 100 -0.67 -3.59 -10.06
CA ASN A 100 0.60 -4.31 -10.09
C ASN A 100 0.51 -5.64 -10.84
N CYS A 101 -0.60 -6.37 -10.71
CA CYS A 101 -0.82 -7.61 -11.45
C CYS A 101 -0.82 -7.34 -12.96
N TRP A 102 -1.52 -6.28 -13.39
CA TRP A 102 -1.53 -5.83 -14.78
C TRP A 102 -0.14 -5.39 -15.27
N ALA A 103 0.54 -4.52 -14.52
CA ALA A 103 1.85 -3.99 -14.89
C ALA A 103 2.94 -5.07 -14.97
N THR A 104 2.91 -6.07 -14.08
CA THR A 104 3.92 -7.13 -13.98
C THR A 104 3.52 -8.44 -14.66
N ARG A 105 2.34 -8.49 -15.30
CA ARG A 105 1.75 -9.68 -15.93
C ARG A 105 1.79 -10.92 -15.01
N ALA A 106 1.32 -10.73 -13.77
CA ALA A 106 1.19 -11.74 -12.73
C ALA A 106 2.48 -12.41 -12.19
N ARG A 107 3.69 -11.95 -12.55
CA ARG A 107 4.96 -12.57 -12.08
C ARG A 107 5.66 -11.82 -10.94
N HIS A 108 4.91 -11.32 -9.96
CA HIS A 108 5.51 -10.47 -8.92
C HIS A 108 4.91 -10.70 -7.52
N PRO A 109 5.73 -11.04 -6.51
CA PRO A 109 5.24 -11.32 -5.16
C PRO A 109 4.58 -10.11 -4.49
N GLY A 110 4.91 -8.89 -4.91
CA GLY A 110 4.35 -7.66 -4.35
C GLY A 110 2.82 -7.57 -4.44
N TRP A 111 2.20 -7.96 -5.56
CA TRP A 111 0.73 -7.94 -5.64
C TRP A 111 0.11 -9.11 -4.88
N MET A 112 0.80 -10.24 -4.74
CA MET A 112 0.31 -11.40 -3.99
C MET A 112 0.22 -11.09 -2.48
N LEU A 113 1.25 -10.44 -1.93
CA LEU A 113 1.25 -10.00 -0.54
C LEU A 113 0.19 -8.92 -0.28
N LEU A 114 0.02 -7.99 -1.22
CA LEU A 114 -1.02 -6.97 -1.14
C LEU A 114 -2.43 -7.58 -1.25
N ALA A 115 -2.60 -8.63 -2.06
CA ALA A 115 -3.85 -9.39 -2.17
C ALA A 115 -4.17 -10.15 -0.88
N LEU A 116 -3.17 -10.76 -0.27
CA LEU A 116 -3.32 -11.39 1.04
C LEU A 116 -3.74 -10.36 2.10
N SER A 117 -3.09 -9.20 2.14
CA SER A 117 -3.46 -8.10 3.05
C SER A 117 -4.89 -7.59 2.81
N ALA A 118 -5.29 -7.42 1.54
CA ALA A 118 -6.66 -7.05 1.19
C ALA A 118 -7.68 -8.12 1.63
N GLY A 119 -7.39 -9.41 1.40
CA GLY A 119 -8.24 -10.51 1.83
C GLY A 119 -8.42 -10.59 3.35
N LEU A 120 -7.32 -10.41 4.11
CA LEU A 120 -7.37 -10.33 5.57
C LEU A 120 -8.14 -9.10 6.06
N THR A 121 -8.05 -7.98 5.34
CA THR A 121 -8.83 -6.77 5.63
C THR A 121 -10.33 -7.05 5.50
N VAL A 122 -10.77 -7.74 4.44
CA VAL A 122 -12.17 -8.17 4.30
C VAL A 122 -12.55 -9.12 5.42
N ALA A 123 -11.76 -10.17 5.67
CA ALA A 123 -12.03 -11.15 6.71
C ALA A 123 -12.14 -10.53 8.12
N GLY A 124 -11.30 -9.53 8.44
CA GLY A 124 -11.35 -8.80 9.70
C GLY A 124 -12.60 -7.95 9.89
N ASN A 125 -13.38 -7.71 8.84
CA ASN A 125 -14.65 -6.99 8.90
C ASN A 125 -15.88 -7.91 8.76
N LEU A 126 -15.69 -9.18 8.35
CA LEU A 126 -16.78 -10.16 8.32
C LEU A 126 -17.25 -10.46 9.75
N GLY A 127 -18.49 -10.08 10.07
CA GLY A 127 -19.12 -10.28 11.37
C GLY A 127 -19.19 -9.04 12.27
N LEU A 128 -18.86 -7.85 11.76
CA LEU A 128 -19.28 -6.59 12.40
C LEU A 128 -20.77 -6.37 12.13
N PRO A 129 -21.62 -6.10 13.14
CA PRO A 129 -22.95 -5.56 12.88
C PRO A 129 -22.78 -4.18 12.22
N THR A 130 -23.37 -4.01 11.04
CA THR A 130 -23.45 -2.74 10.31
C THR A 130 -24.37 -1.76 11.02
#